data_AF-A0A651HPN9-F1
#
_entry.id   AF-A0A651HPN9-F1
#
_cell.length_a   1.000
_cell.length_b   1.000
_cell.length_c   1.000
_cell.angle_alpha   90.00
_cell.angle_beta   90.00
_cell.angle_gamma   90.00
#
_symmetry.space_group_name_H-M   'P 1'
#
loop_
_entity.id
_entity.type
_entity.pdbx_description
1 polymer ?
#
loop_
_entity_poly.entity_id
_entity_poly.type
_entity_poly.pdbx_seq_one_letter_code
_entity_poly.pdbx_strand_id
1 'polypeptide(L)'
;MRGIIMFLGALLAGGLMAGSGCAQGPPEGVSTQVIPLPPPELLGEVSVEEALARRRSRRDFSGEELGLRQISQLLWAAQGITDEGLRLRSAPSAGATYPLEVLIVVGSGGALDPGIYRFLPSDHGLQPESPGDRRAEVAAAALDQGWIADAPVVMILAADISRTAARYGDRARRYVHMEVGHAAQNVYLQAEALNLATTVVGAFRDGELAELLGLPAEEEPLAILPVGHVR
;
A
#
# COMPACT_ATOMS: atom_id res chain seq x y z
N MET A 1 -56.32 -16.46 46.41
CA MET A 1 -55.70 -17.79 46.59
C MET A 1 -55.20 -18.28 45.23
N ARG A 2 -53.89 -18.54 45.12
CA ARG A 2 -53.18 -19.54 44.29
C ARG A 2 -53.57 -19.65 42.79
N GLY A 3 -52.66 -19.61 41.82
CA GLY A 3 -51.20 -19.68 41.88
C GLY A 3 -50.57 -19.39 40.51
N ILE A 4 -49.36 -18.83 40.59
CA ILE A 4 -48.44 -18.57 39.49
C ILE A 4 -47.61 -19.85 39.30
N ILE A 5 -47.58 -20.39 38.09
CA ILE A 5 -46.68 -21.49 37.70
C ILE A 5 -45.39 -20.85 37.18
N MET A 6 -44.31 -20.94 37.96
CA MET A 6 -42.94 -20.64 37.53
C MET A 6 -42.44 -21.77 36.62
N PHE A 7 -42.02 -21.41 35.40
CA PHE A 7 -41.14 -22.24 34.58
C PHE A 7 -39.70 -22.09 35.09
N LEU A 8 -39.14 -23.16 35.65
CA LEU A 8 -37.71 -23.28 35.95
C LEU A 8 -36.99 -23.70 34.65
N GLY A 9 -36.41 -22.74 33.94
CA GLY A 9 -35.49 -23.00 32.83
C GLY A 9 -34.10 -23.33 33.35
N ALA A 10 -33.59 -24.51 33.00
CA ALA A 10 -32.24 -24.95 33.34
C ALA A 10 -31.18 -24.07 32.65
N LEU A 11 -30.31 -23.45 33.44
CA LEU A 11 -29.07 -22.85 32.97
C LEU A 11 -28.08 -23.98 32.64
N LEU A 12 -27.82 -24.20 31.35
CA LEU A 12 -26.62 -24.89 30.88
C LEU A 12 -25.54 -23.84 30.63
N ALA A 13 -24.50 -23.86 31.47
CA ALA A 13 -23.29 -23.09 31.31
C ALA A 13 -22.51 -23.61 30.08
N GLY A 14 -22.69 -22.96 28.93
CA GLY A 14 -21.81 -23.10 27.77
C GLY A 14 -20.68 -22.10 27.88
N GLY A 15 -19.47 -22.58 28.21
CA GLY A 15 -18.26 -21.75 28.24
C GLY A 15 -17.94 -21.20 26.86
N LEU A 16 -17.95 -19.87 26.71
CA LEU A 16 -17.29 -19.19 25.60
C LEU A 16 -15.78 -19.27 25.84
N MET A 17 -15.09 -20.12 25.09
CA MET A 17 -13.65 -20.00 24.88
C MET A 17 -13.42 -18.78 23.99
N ALA A 18 -13.13 -17.64 24.59
CA ALA A 18 -12.55 -16.50 23.88
C ALA A 18 -11.13 -16.91 23.46
N GLY A 19 -10.98 -17.30 22.20
CA GLY A 19 -9.68 -17.43 21.56
C GLY A 19 -9.08 -16.03 21.44
N SER A 20 -8.25 -15.65 22.41
CA SER A 20 -7.39 -14.49 22.33
C SER A 20 -6.44 -14.70 21.15
N GLY A 21 -6.75 -14.06 20.01
CA GLY A 21 -5.80 -13.90 18.93
C GLY A 21 -4.61 -13.12 19.47
N CYS A 22 -3.52 -13.82 19.79
CA CYS A 22 -2.25 -13.18 20.06
C CYS A 22 -1.84 -12.47 18.77
N ALA A 23 -1.94 -11.14 18.76
CA ALA A 23 -1.21 -10.32 17.81
C ALA A 23 0.27 -10.74 17.93
N GLN A 24 0.77 -11.41 16.91
CA GLN A 24 2.19 -11.78 16.86
C GLN A 24 2.97 -10.46 16.79
N GLY A 25 3.90 -10.27 17.72
CA GLY A 25 4.81 -9.13 17.67
C GLY A 25 5.59 -9.12 16.35
N PRO A 26 6.18 -7.98 15.97
CA PRO A 26 6.95 -7.88 14.73
C PRO A 26 8.04 -8.96 14.71
N PRO A 27 8.33 -9.56 13.54
CA PRO A 27 9.34 -10.60 13.43
C PRO A 27 10.71 -10.11 13.95
N GLU A 28 11.47 -11.01 14.57
CA GLU A 28 12.76 -10.69 15.18
C GLU A 28 13.70 -9.99 14.18
N GLY A 29 14.21 -8.81 14.55
CA GLY A 29 15.16 -8.04 13.73
C GLY A 29 14.56 -6.90 12.91
N VAL A 30 13.24 -6.69 12.92
CA VAL A 30 12.60 -5.52 12.30
C VAL A 30 12.66 -4.32 13.25
N SER A 31 13.25 -3.20 12.80
CA SER A 31 13.18 -1.94 13.54
C SER A 31 11.73 -1.46 13.61
N THR A 32 11.24 -1.19 14.81
CA THR A 32 9.89 -0.65 15.03
C THR A 32 9.83 0.87 14.87
N GLN A 33 10.95 1.53 14.59
CA GLN A 33 11.02 2.98 14.48
C GLN A 33 10.56 3.45 13.09
N VAL A 34 9.54 4.30 13.06
CA VAL A 34 9.09 4.98 11.85
C VAL A 34 10.21 5.88 11.30
N ILE A 35 10.52 5.72 10.02
CA ILE A 35 11.49 6.53 9.28
C ILE A 35 10.74 7.73 8.70
N PRO A 36 11.02 8.97 9.14
CA PRO A 36 10.35 10.15 8.60
C PRO A 36 10.77 10.39 7.15
N LEU A 37 9.82 10.76 6.30
CA LEU A 37 10.10 11.16 4.92
C LEU A 37 10.25 12.69 4.83
N PRO A 38 11.08 13.20 3.89
CA PRO A 38 11.11 14.62 3.57
C PRO A 38 9.71 15.11 3.18
N PRO A 39 9.29 16.34 3.56
CA PRO A 39 7.98 16.85 3.17
C PRO A 39 7.83 16.89 1.64
N PRO A 40 6.61 16.70 1.10
CA PRO A 40 6.37 16.76 -0.34
C PRO A 40 6.59 18.17 -0.87
N GLU A 41 7.13 18.26 -2.08
CA GLU A 41 7.24 19.51 -2.84
C GLU A 41 5.92 19.77 -3.57
N LEU A 42 5.29 20.91 -3.28
CA LEU A 42 3.97 21.26 -3.81
C LEU A 42 4.02 22.08 -5.11
N LEU A 43 5.22 22.50 -5.51
CA LEU A 43 5.48 23.22 -6.75
C LEU A 43 6.50 22.43 -7.56
N GLY A 44 6.14 22.07 -8.79
CA GLY A 44 7.01 21.39 -9.74
C GLY A 44 7.18 22.19 -11.02
N GLU A 45 8.15 21.80 -11.85
CA GLU A 45 8.43 22.46 -13.14
C GLU A 45 7.59 21.90 -14.30
N VAL A 46 7.02 20.71 -14.13
CA VAL A 46 6.20 20.03 -15.15
C VAL A 46 4.72 20.29 -14.84
N SER A 47 3.98 20.83 -15.81
CA SER A 47 2.54 21.04 -15.66
C SER A 47 1.78 19.70 -15.71
N VAL A 48 0.53 19.70 -15.22
CA VAL A 48 -0.35 18.53 -15.30
C VAL A 48 -0.59 18.13 -16.76
N GLU A 49 -0.79 19.08 -17.66
CA GLU A 49 -0.98 18.84 -19.10
C GLU A 49 0.26 18.20 -19.73
N GLU A 50 1.45 18.66 -19.36
CA GLU A 50 2.70 18.12 -19.85
C GLU A 50 2.93 16.69 -19.34
N ALA A 51 2.70 16.44 -18.05
CA ALA A 51 2.77 15.11 -17.47
C ALA A 51 1.78 14.16 -18.15
N LEU A 52 0.53 14.59 -18.38
CA LEU A 52 -0.48 13.79 -19.09
C LEU A 52 -0.05 13.45 -20.52
N ALA A 53 0.52 14.40 -21.26
CA ALA A 53 0.98 14.19 -22.63
C ALA A 53 2.17 13.20 -22.70
N ARG A 54 3.11 13.32 -21.77
CA ARG A 54 4.32 12.48 -21.68
C ARG A 54 4.05 11.09 -21.11
N ARG A 55 3.01 10.95 -20.27
CA ARG A 55 2.68 9.71 -19.55
C ARG A 55 2.77 8.46 -20.41
N ARG A 56 3.66 7.52 -20.06
CA ARG A 56 3.76 6.19 -20.68
C ARG A 56 3.98 5.10 -19.64
N SER A 57 3.55 3.88 -19.97
CA SER A 57 3.93 2.68 -19.22
C SER A 57 5.31 2.24 -19.69
N ARG A 58 6.31 2.39 -18.82
CA ARG A 58 7.70 2.01 -19.10
C ARG A 58 8.08 0.82 -18.21
N ARG A 59 8.77 -0.15 -18.81
CA ARG A 59 9.17 -1.43 -18.21
C ARG A 59 10.69 -1.65 -18.26
N ASP A 60 11.41 -0.61 -18.63
CA ASP A 60 12.86 -0.60 -18.71
C ASP A 60 13.36 0.48 -17.76
N PHE A 61 14.24 0.07 -16.84
CA PHE A 61 14.74 0.89 -15.75
C PHE A 61 16.27 0.94 -15.83
N SER A 62 16.83 2.11 -15.60
CA SER A 62 18.27 2.19 -15.33
C SER A 62 18.56 1.61 -13.94
N GLY A 63 19.81 1.23 -13.68
CA GLY A 63 20.26 0.83 -12.33
C GLY A 63 20.53 2.02 -11.41
N GLU A 64 20.04 3.22 -11.74
CA GLU A 64 20.16 4.40 -10.88
C GLU A 64 19.14 4.33 -9.75
N GLU A 65 19.63 4.49 -8.53
CA GLU A 65 18.85 4.39 -7.31
C GLU A 65 17.99 5.64 -7.06
N LEU A 66 16.82 5.45 -6.44
CA LEU A 66 15.96 6.56 -6.06
C LEU A 66 16.41 7.21 -4.74
N GLY A 67 16.46 8.54 -4.74
CA GLY A 67 16.64 9.34 -3.53
C GLY A 67 15.39 9.37 -2.66
N LEU A 68 15.57 9.62 -1.35
CA LEU A 68 14.47 9.65 -0.38
C LEU A 68 13.40 10.72 -0.71
N ARG A 69 13.79 11.83 -1.35
CA ARG A 69 12.84 12.84 -1.84
C ARG A 69 11.92 12.32 -2.94
N GLN A 70 12.47 11.56 -3.91
CA GLN A 70 11.66 10.96 -4.98
C GLN A 70 10.69 9.92 -4.40
N ILE A 71 11.17 9.04 -3.52
CA ILE A 71 10.34 8.04 -2.82
C ILE A 71 9.21 8.74 -2.04
N SER A 72 9.55 9.75 -1.25
CA SER A 72 8.57 10.55 -0.49
C SER A 72 7.50 11.16 -1.38
N GLN A 73 7.92 11.80 -2.48
CA GLN A 73 7.02 12.46 -3.41
C GLN A 73 6.04 11.48 -4.07
N LEU A 74 6.52 10.29 -4.45
CA LEU A 74 5.69 9.23 -5.06
C LEU A 74 4.66 8.68 -4.07
N LEU A 75 5.06 8.44 -2.82
CA LEU A 75 4.16 7.96 -1.76
C LEU A 75 3.09 9.00 -1.42
N TRP A 76 3.50 10.28 -1.33
CA TRP A 76 2.56 11.37 -1.14
C TRP A 76 1.58 11.49 -2.32
N ALA A 77 2.06 11.37 -3.56
CA ALA A 77 1.17 11.39 -4.73
C ALA A 77 0.18 10.22 -4.71
N ALA A 78 0.57 9.04 -4.22
CA ALA A 78 -0.32 7.88 -4.12
C ALA A 78 -1.41 8.06 -3.05
N GLN A 79 -1.04 8.39 -1.81
CA GLN A 79 -1.94 8.38 -0.64
C GLN A 79 -1.58 9.42 0.45
N GLY A 80 -0.77 10.42 0.15
CA GLY A 80 -0.40 11.47 1.12
C GLY A 80 -1.57 12.35 1.55
N ILE A 81 -1.47 12.96 2.74
CA ILE A 81 -2.45 13.94 3.22
C ILE A 81 -2.25 15.27 2.49
N THR A 82 -3.34 15.86 2.01
CA THR A 82 -3.35 17.16 1.34
C THR A 82 -4.21 18.20 2.05
N ASP A 83 -4.97 17.79 3.07
CA ASP A 83 -5.75 18.67 3.94
C ASP A 83 -5.63 18.18 5.38
N GLU A 84 -5.04 18.98 6.28
CA GLU A 84 -4.80 18.58 7.67
C GLU A 84 -6.06 18.47 8.51
N GLY A 85 -7.10 19.26 8.20
CA GLY A 85 -8.33 19.32 9.00
C GLY A 85 -9.20 18.08 8.84
N LEU A 86 -9.56 17.77 7.59
CA LEU A 86 -10.38 16.63 7.19
C LEU A 86 -9.53 15.39 6.87
N ARG A 87 -8.20 15.52 6.89
CA ARG A 87 -7.23 14.45 6.56
C ARG A 87 -7.45 13.87 5.16
N LEU A 88 -7.79 14.72 4.19
CA LEU A 88 -8.05 14.29 2.82
C LEU A 88 -6.76 13.80 2.16
N ARG A 89 -6.88 12.81 1.27
CA ARG A 89 -5.75 12.24 0.53
C ARG A 89 -5.60 12.87 -0.85
N SER A 90 -4.41 12.74 -1.41
CA SER A 90 -4.09 13.09 -2.80
C SER A 90 -4.90 12.28 -3.82
N ALA A 91 -5.32 11.06 -3.49
CA ALA A 91 -6.25 10.27 -4.29
C ALA A 91 -7.68 10.31 -3.69
N PRO A 92 -8.73 10.47 -4.51
CA PRO A 92 -10.10 10.46 -4.03
C PRO A 92 -10.54 9.04 -3.63
N SER A 93 -11.26 8.96 -2.51
CA SER A 93 -11.78 7.71 -1.94
C SER A 93 -13.30 7.77 -1.73
N ALA A 94 -13.99 6.66 -1.98
CA ALA A 94 -15.43 6.57 -1.76
C ALA A 94 -15.77 6.82 -0.29
N GLY A 95 -16.48 7.92 -0.05
CA GLY A 95 -16.90 8.31 1.29
C GLY A 95 -15.74 8.66 2.23
N ALA A 96 -14.56 8.97 1.70
CA ALA A 96 -13.33 9.20 2.46
C ALA A 96 -12.99 8.04 3.41
N THR A 97 -13.20 6.79 2.96
CA THR A 97 -12.93 5.59 3.76
C THR A 97 -11.47 5.16 3.74
N TYR A 98 -10.71 5.57 2.70
CA TYR A 98 -9.27 5.35 2.53
C TYR A 98 -8.83 3.91 2.85
N PRO A 99 -9.33 2.92 2.06
CA PRO A 99 -8.99 1.51 2.24
C PRO A 99 -7.58 1.16 1.78
N LEU A 100 -6.93 2.00 0.98
CA LEU A 100 -5.64 1.66 0.39
C LEU A 100 -4.50 1.70 1.40
N GLU A 101 -3.65 0.70 1.29
CA GLU A 101 -2.39 0.55 2.00
C GLU A 101 -1.27 0.58 0.97
N VAL A 102 -0.23 1.38 1.21
CA VAL A 102 0.88 1.54 0.27
C VAL A 102 2.14 0.96 0.89
N LEU A 103 2.69 -0.05 0.25
CA LEU A 103 3.97 -0.64 0.62
C LEU A 103 5.02 -0.35 -0.47
N ILE A 104 6.29 -0.36 -0.10
CA ILE A 104 7.40 -0.35 -1.04
C ILE A 104 8.37 -1.48 -0.70
N VAL A 105 8.88 -2.14 -1.73
CA VAL A 105 10.01 -3.07 -1.64
C VAL A 105 11.22 -2.37 -2.23
N VAL A 106 12.26 -2.17 -1.43
CA VAL A 106 13.44 -1.40 -1.78
C VAL A 106 14.64 -2.32 -1.98
N GLY A 107 15.37 -2.07 -3.07
CA GLY A 107 16.61 -2.73 -3.42
C GLY A 107 17.82 -2.29 -2.58
N SER A 108 19.00 -2.79 -2.97
CA SER A 108 20.27 -2.38 -2.36
C SER A 108 20.91 -1.20 -3.07
N GLY A 109 21.56 -0.31 -2.31
CA GLY A 109 22.37 0.79 -2.84
C GLY A 109 21.68 2.16 -2.85
N GLY A 110 20.38 2.21 -2.51
CA GLY A 110 19.59 3.43 -2.47
C GLY A 110 19.61 4.20 -1.15
N ALA A 111 18.65 5.10 -1.00
CA ALA A 111 18.54 5.97 0.18
C ALA A 111 17.95 5.29 1.44
N LEU A 112 17.50 4.05 1.31
CA LEU A 112 16.97 3.22 2.38
C LEU A 112 17.71 1.88 2.35
N ASP A 113 17.78 1.22 3.51
CA ASP A 113 18.25 -0.17 3.56
C ASP A 113 17.31 -1.08 2.75
N PRO A 114 17.79 -2.22 2.22
CA PRO A 114 16.94 -3.18 1.53
C PRO A 114 15.85 -3.71 2.46
N GLY A 115 14.60 -3.67 2.01
CA GLY A 115 13.48 -4.11 2.84
C GLY A 115 12.12 -3.80 2.26
N ILE A 116 11.10 -4.28 2.98
CA ILE A 116 9.69 -3.97 2.78
C ILE A 116 9.32 -2.90 3.81
N TYR A 117 8.69 -1.83 3.33
CA TYR A 117 8.24 -0.72 4.16
C TYR A 117 6.79 -0.41 3.86
N ARG A 118 6.02 -0.12 4.91
CA ARG A 118 4.66 0.42 4.81
C ARG A 118 4.68 1.93 4.96
N PHE A 119 4.02 2.64 4.05
CA PHE A 119 3.82 4.07 4.18
C PHE A 119 2.75 4.35 5.22
N LEU A 120 3.06 5.26 6.15
CA LEU A 120 2.13 5.79 7.14
C LEU A 120 1.78 7.23 6.76
N PRO A 121 0.65 7.46 6.07
CA PRO A 121 0.28 8.80 5.61
C PRO A 121 0.13 9.83 6.74
N SER A 122 -0.21 9.38 7.96
CA SER A 122 -0.40 10.25 9.12
C SER A 122 0.90 10.83 9.65
N ASP A 123 1.97 10.05 9.57
CA ASP A 123 3.30 10.42 10.06
C ASP A 123 4.19 10.93 8.91
N HIS A 124 3.69 10.85 7.66
CA HIS A 124 4.46 11.04 6.44
C HIS A 124 5.80 10.31 6.54
N GLY A 125 5.72 9.00 6.81
CA GLY A 125 6.86 8.17 7.17
C GLY A 125 6.71 6.73 6.71
N LEU A 126 7.78 5.96 6.88
CA LEU A 126 7.86 4.55 6.53
C LEU A 126 8.02 3.69 7.79
N GLN A 127 7.14 2.72 7.96
CA GLN A 127 7.29 1.65 8.94
C GLN A 127 8.03 0.47 8.28
N PRO A 128 9.20 0.05 8.78
CA PRO A 128 9.83 -1.18 8.32
C PRO A 128 8.97 -2.40 8.70
N GLU A 129 8.78 -3.32 7.74
CA GLU A 129 7.98 -4.55 7.92
C GLU A 129 8.85 -5.81 7.83
N SER A 130 9.83 -5.82 6.92
CA SER A 130 10.80 -6.93 6.77
C SER A 130 12.10 -6.42 6.17
N PRO A 131 13.28 -6.87 6.66
CA PRO A 131 14.55 -6.58 6.00
C PRO A 131 14.74 -7.42 4.73
N GLY A 132 15.70 -6.99 3.90
CA GLY A 132 16.18 -7.72 2.73
C GLY A 132 15.55 -7.26 1.42
N ASP A 133 16.33 -7.34 0.34
CA ASP A 133 15.82 -7.10 -1.01
C ASP A 133 14.92 -8.26 -1.42
N ARG A 134 13.61 -7.97 -1.59
CA ARG A 134 12.59 -8.95 -1.97
C ARG A 134 12.04 -8.74 -3.38
N ARG A 135 12.69 -7.90 -4.19
CA ARG A 135 12.15 -7.53 -5.51
C ARG A 135 12.09 -8.72 -6.47
N ALA A 136 13.04 -9.66 -6.35
CA ALA A 136 13.04 -10.89 -7.15
C ALA A 136 11.84 -11.79 -6.81
N GLU A 137 11.51 -11.93 -5.52
CA GLU A 137 10.33 -12.67 -5.08
C GLU A 137 9.03 -11.99 -5.52
N VAL A 138 8.96 -10.66 -5.49
CA VAL A 138 7.82 -9.92 -6.06
C VAL A 138 7.67 -10.20 -7.55
N ALA A 139 8.77 -10.18 -8.31
CA ALA A 139 8.75 -10.48 -9.74
C ALA A 139 8.31 -11.93 -10.03
N ALA A 140 8.71 -12.89 -9.20
CA ALA A 140 8.26 -14.29 -9.29
C ALA A 140 6.75 -14.42 -9.03
N ALA A 141 6.24 -13.80 -7.96
CA ALA A 141 4.81 -13.76 -7.65
C ALA A 141 4.00 -13.06 -8.76
N ALA A 142 4.60 -12.09 -9.45
CA ALA A 142 4.07 -11.40 -10.61
C ALA A 142 4.17 -12.20 -11.92
N LEU A 143 4.00 -13.53 -11.85
CA LEU A 143 4.06 -14.45 -13.00
C LEU A 143 5.41 -14.40 -13.72
N ASP A 144 6.50 -14.39 -12.93
CA ASP A 144 7.88 -14.43 -13.41
C ASP A 144 8.26 -13.25 -14.33
N GLN A 145 7.63 -12.09 -14.12
CA GLN A 145 7.93 -10.84 -14.82
C GLN A 145 9.22 -10.19 -14.28
N GLY A 146 10.36 -10.80 -14.59
CA GLY A 146 11.68 -10.46 -14.03
C GLY A 146 12.09 -8.98 -14.11
N TRP A 147 11.63 -8.25 -15.14
CA TRP A 147 11.89 -6.82 -15.32
C TRP A 147 11.33 -5.93 -14.18
N ILE A 148 10.41 -6.45 -13.36
CA ILE A 148 9.94 -5.76 -12.15
C ILE A 148 11.10 -5.58 -11.16
N ALA A 149 12.00 -6.56 -11.05
CA ALA A 149 13.13 -6.52 -10.13
C ALA A 149 14.26 -5.58 -10.59
N ASP A 150 14.24 -5.16 -11.85
CA ASP A 150 15.20 -4.18 -12.39
C ASP A 150 14.94 -2.76 -11.84
N ALA A 151 13.73 -2.47 -11.36
CA ALA A 151 13.41 -1.20 -10.74
C ALA A 151 14.01 -1.11 -9.33
N PRO A 152 14.66 0.00 -8.93
CA PRO A 152 15.22 0.18 -7.58
C PRO A 152 14.17 0.11 -6.47
N VAL A 153 12.93 0.51 -6.76
CA VAL A 153 11.80 0.44 -5.83
C VAL A 153 10.59 -0.17 -6.51
N VAL A 154 9.90 -1.07 -5.82
CA VAL A 154 8.63 -1.65 -6.26
C VAL A 154 7.54 -1.26 -5.27
N MET A 155 6.64 -0.36 -5.68
CA MET A 155 5.49 0.04 -4.88
C MET A 155 4.36 -0.99 -5.04
N ILE A 156 3.67 -1.31 -3.95
CA ILE A 156 2.50 -2.16 -3.92
C ILE A 156 1.32 -1.34 -3.40
N LEU A 157 0.20 -1.39 -4.11
CA LEU A 157 -1.08 -0.92 -3.61
C LEU A 157 -1.86 -2.14 -3.13
N ALA A 158 -2.06 -2.23 -1.82
CA ALA A 158 -2.95 -3.18 -1.19
C ALA A 158 -4.20 -2.45 -0.66
N ALA A 159 -5.19 -3.19 -0.16
CA ALA A 159 -6.35 -2.57 0.46
C ALA A 159 -7.02 -3.45 1.51
N ASP A 160 -7.45 -2.82 2.59
CA ASP A 160 -8.46 -3.35 3.51
C ASP A 160 -9.86 -2.96 2.99
N ILE A 161 -10.47 -3.87 2.24
CA ILE A 161 -11.78 -3.65 1.62
C ILE A 161 -12.90 -3.51 2.66
N SER A 162 -12.69 -4.05 3.87
CA SER A 162 -13.70 -4.01 4.92
C SER A 162 -14.02 -2.56 5.35
N ARG A 163 -13.01 -1.66 5.31
CA ARG A 163 -13.19 -0.23 5.63
C ARG A 163 -14.22 0.44 4.73
N THR A 164 -14.19 0.16 3.43
CA THR A 164 -15.18 0.67 2.48
C THR A 164 -16.48 -0.14 2.54
N ALA A 165 -16.41 -1.45 2.79
CA ALA A 165 -17.58 -2.34 2.90
C ALA A 165 -18.48 -1.98 4.09
N ALA A 166 -17.92 -1.49 5.20
CA ALA A 166 -18.68 -1.00 6.34
C ALA A 166 -19.71 0.07 5.96
N ARG A 167 -19.45 0.85 4.91
CA ARG A 167 -20.36 1.90 4.41
C ARG A 167 -21.14 1.50 3.16
N TYR A 168 -20.54 0.71 2.28
CA TYR A 168 -21.07 0.48 0.92
C TYR A 168 -21.40 -0.99 0.60
N GLY A 169 -21.23 -1.90 1.56
CA GLY A 169 -21.46 -3.34 1.39
C GLY A 169 -20.74 -3.89 0.17
N ASP A 170 -21.45 -4.69 -0.62
CA ASP A 170 -20.90 -5.38 -1.81
C ASP A 170 -20.35 -4.43 -2.89
N ARG A 171 -20.73 -3.15 -2.88
CA ARG A 171 -20.18 -2.16 -3.83
C ARG A 171 -18.74 -1.76 -3.51
N ALA A 172 -18.27 -2.02 -2.29
CA ALA A 172 -16.94 -1.62 -1.83
C ALA A 172 -15.83 -2.05 -2.77
N ARG A 173 -15.82 -3.33 -3.20
CA ARG A 173 -14.81 -3.84 -4.14
C ARG A 173 -14.68 -2.98 -5.40
N ARG A 174 -15.80 -2.54 -5.99
CA ARG A 174 -15.78 -1.67 -7.18
C ARG A 174 -15.14 -0.32 -6.88
N TYR A 175 -15.45 0.26 -5.73
CA TYR A 175 -14.92 1.57 -5.34
C TYR A 175 -13.44 1.50 -4.97
N VAL A 176 -13.01 0.45 -4.28
CA VAL A 176 -11.59 0.24 -3.97
C VAL A 176 -10.78 0.11 -5.26
N HIS A 177 -11.25 -0.65 -6.25
CA HIS A 177 -10.54 -0.77 -7.53
C HIS A 177 -10.48 0.56 -8.32
N MET A 178 -11.51 1.41 -8.23
CA MET A 178 -11.44 2.77 -8.79
C MET A 178 -10.37 3.60 -8.08
N GLU A 179 -10.29 3.50 -6.75
CA GLU A 179 -9.29 4.20 -5.94
C GLU A 179 -7.86 3.75 -6.26
N VAL A 180 -7.63 2.45 -6.47
CA VAL A 180 -6.33 1.92 -6.96
C VAL A 180 -5.95 2.60 -8.27
N GLY A 181 -6.90 2.73 -9.21
CA GLY A 181 -6.68 3.44 -10.47
C GLY A 181 -6.33 4.92 -10.28
N HIS A 182 -6.99 5.61 -9.34
CA HIS A 182 -6.68 7.00 -9.02
C HIS A 182 -5.28 7.17 -8.43
N ALA A 183 -4.94 6.36 -7.42
CA ALA A 183 -3.63 6.40 -6.77
C ALA A 183 -2.51 6.05 -7.75
N ALA A 184 -2.69 4.98 -8.54
CA ALA A 184 -1.72 4.59 -9.57
C ALA A 184 -1.53 5.70 -10.62
N GLN A 185 -2.60 6.37 -11.05
CA GLN A 185 -2.50 7.46 -12.02
C GLN A 185 -1.79 8.68 -11.44
N ASN A 186 -1.99 9.01 -10.16
CA ASN A 186 -1.18 10.04 -9.49
C ASN A 186 0.31 9.68 -9.50
N VAL A 187 0.66 8.43 -9.20
CA VAL A 187 2.05 7.94 -9.25
C VAL A 187 2.63 8.05 -10.66
N TYR A 188 1.87 7.71 -11.70
CA TYR A 188 2.31 7.91 -13.09
C TYR A 188 2.64 9.37 -13.39
N LEU A 189 1.76 10.31 -13.03
CA LEU A 189 1.97 11.73 -13.31
C LEU A 189 3.15 12.28 -12.50
N GLN A 190 3.28 11.89 -11.24
CA GLN A 190 4.39 12.27 -10.40
C GLN A 190 5.71 11.69 -10.90
N ALA A 191 5.71 10.46 -11.42
CA ALA A 191 6.87 9.84 -12.06
C ALA A 191 7.31 10.62 -13.30
N GLU A 192 6.38 11.02 -14.20
CA GLU A 192 6.75 11.86 -15.36
C GLU A 192 7.34 13.22 -14.92
N ALA A 193 6.78 13.84 -13.89
CA ALA A 193 7.29 15.10 -13.35
C ALA A 193 8.70 14.97 -12.76
N LEU A 194 9.05 13.78 -12.25
CA LEU A 194 10.37 13.46 -11.69
C LEU A 194 11.32 12.81 -12.72
N ASN A 195 10.91 12.71 -13.99
CA ASN A 195 11.64 12.00 -15.05
C ASN A 195 11.92 10.51 -14.70
N LEU A 196 10.94 9.85 -14.10
CA LEU A 196 10.96 8.44 -13.72
C LEU A 196 10.06 7.61 -14.65
N ALA A 197 10.37 6.32 -14.71
CA ALA A 197 9.57 5.28 -15.33
C ALA A 197 8.71 4.57 -14.27
N THR A 198 7.49 4.21 -14.67
CA THR A 198 6.67 3.23 -13.92
C THR A 198 5.69 2.53 -14.87
N THR A 199 5.12 1.42 -14.39
CA THR A 199 3.92 0.84 -14.96
C THR A 199 3.10 0.15 -13.89
N VAL A 200 1.78 0.09 -14.06
CA VAL A 200 0.92 -0.77 -13.26
C VAL A 200 1.00 -2.21 -13.76
N VAL A 201 1.08 -3.16 -12.84
CA VAL A 201 0.99 -4.60 -13.08
C VAL A 201 -0.12 -5.14 -12.17
N GLY A 202 -1.18 -5.67 -12.80
CA GLY A 202 -2.30 -6.32 -12.11
C GLY A 202 -2.30 -7.84 -12.24
N ALA A 203 -1.24 -8.42 -12.82
CA ALA A 203 -1.11 -9.86 -13.02
C ALA A 203 -0.06 -10.42 -12.05
N PHE A 204 -0.53 -11.04 -10.98
CA PHE A 204 0.27 -11.69 -9.95
C PHE A 204 -0.58 -12.77 -9.26
N ARG A 205 0.06 -13.63 -8.47
CA ARG A 205 -0.62 -14.61 -7.61
C ARG A 205 -0.88 -13.96 -6.25
N ASP A 206 -2.14 -13.60 -5.98
CA ASP A 206 -2.56 -12.80 -4.84
C ASP A 206 -2.04 -13.35 -3.50
N GLY A 207 -2.19 -14.66 -3.28
CA GLY A 207 -1.76 -15.33 -2.05
C GLY A 207 -0.25 -15.31 -1.84
N GLU A 208 0.53 -15.59 -2.90
CA GLU A 208 2.00 -15.56 -2.82
C GLU A 208 2.52 -14.15 -2.53
N LEU A 209 1.92 -13.13 -3.17
CA LEU A 209 2.29 -11.74 -2.94
C LEU A 209 1.89 -11.25 -1.55
N ALA A 210 0.69 -11.62 -1.07
CA ALA A 210 0.22 -11.24 0.27
C ALA A 210 1.11 -11.85 1.37
N GLU A 211 1.46 -13.13 1.24
CA GLU A 211 2.36 -13.83 2.17
C GLU A 211 3.76 -13.20 2.17
N LEU A 212 4.32 -12.95 0.98
CA LEU A 212 5.63 -12.29 0.83
C LEU A 212 5.70 -10.93 1.51
N LEU A 213 4.64 -10.13 1.37
CA LEU A 213 4.54 -8.78 1.93
C LEU A 213 4.16 -8.77 3.42
N GLY A 214 3.82 -9.92 4.00
CA GLY A 214 3.33 -10.01 5.38
C GLY A 214 2.00 -9.29 5.58
N LEU A 215 1.13 -9.25 4.57
CA LEU A 215 -0.15 -8.56 4.69
C LEU A 215 -1.06 -9.27 5.71
N PRO A 216 -1.79 -8.51 6.55
CA PRO A 216 -2.82 -9.08 7.40
C PRO A 216 -3.95 -9.67 6.55
N ALA A 217 -4.73 -10.58 7.13
CA ALA A 217 -5.76 -11.34 6.40
C ALA A 217 -6.88 -10.44 5.80
N GLU A 218 -7.05 -9.25 6.34
CA GLU A 218 -8.01 -8.24 5.89
C GLU A 218 -7.52 -7.44 4.68
N GLU A 219 -6.21 -7.45 4.40
CA GLU A 219 -5.59 -6.74 3.29
C GLU A 219 -5.35 -7.68 2.10
N GLU A 220 -5.72 -7.23 0.89
CA GLU A 220 -5.38 -7.92 -0.36
C GLU A 220 -4.51 -7.01 -1.25
N PRO A 221 -3.46 -7.54 -1.91
CA PRO A 221 -2.68 -6.78 -2.87
C PRO A 221 -3.49 -6.58 -4.16
N LEU A 222 -3.49 -5.36 -4.71
CA LEU A 222 -4.32 -4.99 -5.86
C LEU A 222 -3.51 -4.50 -7.07
N ALA A 223 -2.31 -3.95 -6.85
CA ALA A 223 -1.43 -3.53 -7.94
C ALA A 223 0.04 -3.50 -7.52
N ILE A 224 0.92 -3.79 -8.48
CA ILE A 224 2.37 -3.60 -8.38
C ILE A 224 2.77 -2.46 -9.31
N LEU A 225 3.63 -1.56 -8.84
CA LEU A 225 4.19 -0.44 -9.58
C LEU A 225 5.71 -0.39 -9.37
N PRO A 226 6.51 -1.08 -10.22
CA PRO A 226 7.96 -0.82 -10.27
C PRO A 226 8.21 0.64 -10.67
N VAL A 227 9.17 1.29 -9.99
CA VAL A 227 9.55 2.68 -10.23
C VAL A 227 11.07 2.81 -10.26
N GLY A 228 11.58 3.49 -11.28
CA GLY A 228 13.01 3.72 -11.46
C GLY A 228 13.28 4.81 -12.48
N HIS A 229 14.55 5.13 -12.68
CA HIS A 229 14.95 6.08 -13.71
C HIS A 229 14.76 5.49 -15.11
N VAL A 230 14.41 6.34 -16.07
CA VAL A 230 14.28 5.94 -17.48
C VAL A 230 15.66 5.56 -18.03
N ARG A 231 15.76 4.43 -18.73
CA ARG A 231 16.98 4.03 -19.46
C ARG A 231 17.11 4.77 -20.79
#